data_AF-A0A955PPS7-F1
#
_entry.id   AF-A0A955PPS7-F1
#
_cell.length_a   1.000
_cell.length_b   1.000
_cell.length_c   1.000
_cell.angle_alpha   90.00
_cell.angle_beta   90.00
_cell.angle_gamma   90.00
#
_symmetry.space_group_name_H-M   'P 1'
#
loop_
_entity.id
_entity.type
_entity.pdbx_description
1 polymer ?
#
loop_
_entity_poly.entity_id
_entity_poly.type
_entity_poly.pdbx_seq_one_letter_code
_entity_poly.pdbx_strand_id
1 'polypeptide(L)'
;MFLRRIAVLLFPLTRLVQPVSAQEFQFWDFTTGALGWNPNGSISHFEVTEEGLDFDSVAEDPFLIGPTVFYTDSLFYRVTLRMKSNADSQGKFFFGLPFAEERSRSFEV
;
A
#
# COMPACT_ATOMS: atom_id res chain seq x y z
N MET A 1 7.15 68.94 -3.41
CA MET A 1 7.59 68.08 -2.30
C MET A 1 6.58 66.94 -2.17
N PHE A 2 6.88 65.74 -2.68
CA PHE A 2 5.95 64.60 -2.70
C PHE A 2 6.32 63.61 -1.59
N LEU A 3 5.42 63.38 -0.63
CA LEU A 3 5.58 62.31 0.35
C LEU A 3 5.26 60.95 -0.29
N ARG A 4 6.24 60.04 -0.32
CA ARG A 4 6.02 58.62 -0.62
C ARG A 4 5.67 57.90 0.69
N ARG A 5 4.47 57.31 0.77
CA ARG A 5 4.09 56.41 1.86
C ARG A 5 4.53 54.99 1.50
N ILE A 6 5.40 54.41 2.32
CA ILE A 6 5.74 52.99 2.26
C ILE A 6 4.77 52.26 3.19
N ALA A 7 3.91 51.41 2.62
CA ALA A 7 3.12 50.48 3.40
C ALA A 7 3.97 49.23 3.67
N VAL A 8 4.34 49.00 4.92
CA VAL A 8 4.98 47.75 5.36
C VAL A 8 3.86 46.80 5.74
N LEU A 9 3.60 45.79 4.90
CA LEU A 9 2.70 44.69 5.22
C LEU A 9 3.47 43.67 6.05
N LEU A 10 3.21 43.64 7.36
CA LEU A 10 3.62 42.58 8.26
C LEU A 10 2.75 41.35 7.99
N PHE A 11 3.27 40.40 7.22
CA PHE A 11 2.66 39.07 7.13
C PHE A 11 3.06 38.27 8.38
N PRO A 12 2.10 37.80 9.20
CA PRO A 12 2.43 36.86 10.26
C PRO A 12 3.03 35.60 9.63
N LEU A 13 4.17 35.15 10.14
CA LEU A 13 4.80 33.88 9.79
C LEU A 13 3.92 32.73 10.33
N THR A 14 2.79 32.46 9.69
CA THR A 14 2.03 31.24 9.95
C THR A 14 2.80 30.11 9.28
N ARG A 15 3.50 29.28 10.07
CA ARG A 15 4.08 28.03 9.57
C ARG A 15 2.93 27.17 9.03
N LEU A 16 2.81 27.08 7.72
CA LEU A 16 2.02 26.04 7.07
C LEU A 16 2.69 24.71 7.43
N VAL A 17 2.07 23.95 8.33
CA VAL A 17 2.40 22.54 8.51
C VAL A 17 1.91 21.85 7.25
N GLN A 18 2.80 21.63 6.28
CA GLN A 18 2.45 20.78 5.15
C GLN A 18 2.23 19.37 5.68
N PRO A 19 1.08 18.73 5.40
CA PRO A 19 0.95 17.32 5.67
C PRO A 19 2.05 16.61 4.89
N VAL A 20 2.84 15.79 5.58
CA VAL A 20 3.77 14.88 4.91
C VAL A 20 2.89 13.90 4.14
N SER A 21 2.69 14.17 2.85
CA SER A 21 2.12 13.18 1.93
C SER A 21 3.13 12.06 1.84
N ALA A 22 2.75 10.85 2.28
CA ALA A 22 3.57 9.68 2.01
C ALA A 22 3.71 9.57 0.49
N GLN A 23 4.94 9.51 -0.01
CA GLN A 23 5.17 9.28 -1.43
C GLN A 23 4.74 7.85 -1.74
N GLU A 24 3.86 7.70 -2.73
CA GLU A 24 3.50 6.39 -3.24
C GLU A 24 4.73 5.75 -3.88
N PHE A 25 5.24 4.71 -3.22
CA PHE A 25 6.45 4.02 -3.63
C PHE A 25 6.16 2.89 -4.63
N GLN A 26 5.05 2.18 -4.41
CA GLN A 26 4.57 1.11 -5.28
C GLN A 26 3.06 1.04 -5.16
N PHE A 27 2.39 0.86 -6.31
CA PHE A 27 0.94 0.75 -6.40
C PHE A 27 0.53 -0.33 -7.39
N TRP A 28 -0.56 -1.02 -7.07
CA TRP A 28 -1.18 -2.04 -7.92
C TRP A 28 -2.69 -1.81 -7.91
N ASP A 29 -3.24 -1.33 -9.02
CA ASP A 29 -4.69 -1.17 -9.23
C ASP A 29 -5.33 -2.36 -9.95
N PHE A 30 -4.51 -3.29 -10.46
CA PHE A 30 -4.90 -4.46 -11.24
C PHE A 30 -5.72 -4.16 -12.51
N THR A 31 -5.79 -2.91 -12.96
CA THR A 31 -6.60 -2.51 -14.14
C THR A 31 -6.08 -3.09 -15.45
N THR A 32 -4.81 -3.50 -15.48
CA THR A 32 -4.12 -4.01 -16.68
C THR A 32 -3.64 -5.46 -16.51
N GLY A 33 -4.11 -6.16 -15.48
CA GLY A 33 -3.77 -7.56 -15.21
C GLY A 33 -3.30 -7.80 -13.77
N ALA A 34 -2.73 -9.00 -13.53
CA ALA A 34 -2.28 -9.40 -12.19
C ALA A 34 -0.96 -8.74 -11.74
N LEU A 35 -0.28 -7.98 -12.62
CA LEU A 35 0.92 -7.19 -12.29
C LEU A 35 2.03 -7.98 -11.55
N GLY A 36 2.20 -9.26 -11.90
CA GLY A 36 3.23 -10.13 -11.32
C GLY A 36 2.83 -10.81 -10.01
N TRP A 37 1.60 -10.62 -9.53
CA TRP A 37 1.05 -11.41 -8.43
C TRP A 37 0.68 -12.81 -8.92
N ASN A 38 1.06 -13.83 -8.13
CA ASN A 38 0.82 -15.23 -8.46
C ASN A 38 0.22 -15.97 -7.25
N PRO A 39 -0.82 -16.78 -7.45
CA PRO A 39 -1.38 -17.63 -6.41
C PRO A 39 -0.51 -18.87 -6.13
N ASN A 40 -0.64 -19.41 -4.93
CA ASN A 40 -0.18 -20.77 -4.64
C ASN A 40 -1.24 -21.82 -5.07
N GLY A 41 -0.95 -23.10 -4.81
CA GLY A 41 -1.85 -24.21 -5.16
C GLY A 41 -3.15 -24.30 -4.35
N SER A 42 -3.30 -23.49 -3.30
CA SER A 42 -4.47 -23.44 -2.43
C SER A 42 -5.51 -22.41 -2.88
N ILE A 43 -5.26 -21.73 -4.01
CA ILE A 43 -6.14 -20.72 -4.61
C ILE A 43 -6.62 -21.20 -5.98
N SER A 44 -7.91 -21.00 -6.28
CA SER A 44 -8.50 -21.23 -7.62
C SER A 44 -9.29 -20.03 -8.12
N HIS A 45 -9.72 -20.07 -9.38
CA HIS A 45 -10.46 -18.97 -10.04
C HIS A 45 -9.78 -17.60 -9.87
N PHE A 46 -8.45 -17.57 -9.97
CA PHE A 46 -7.65 -16.36 -9.83
C PHE A 46 -7.79 -15.48 -11.07
N GLU A 47 -8.56 -14.41 -10.94
CA GLU A 47 -8.99 -13.56 -12.05
C GLU A 47 -8.78 -12.07 -11.74
N VAL A 48 -8.64 -11.28 -12.80
CA VAL A 48 -8.54 -9.83 -12.72
C VAL A 48 -9.90 -9.25 -13.06
N THR A 49 -10.44 -8.44 -12.16
CA THR A 49 -11.76 -7.81 -12.27
C THR A 49 -11.64 -6.29 -12.16
N GLU A 50 -12.75 -5.57 -12.36
CA GLU A 50 -12.81 -4.12 -12.14
C GLU A 50 -12.58 -3.72 -10.67
N GLU A 51 -12.74 -4.65 -9.72
CA GLU A 51 -12.54 -4.42 -8.30
C GLU A 51 -11.14 -4.81 -7.81
N GLY A 52 -10.33 -5.45 -8.66
CA GLY A 52 -9.01 -5.97 -8.31
C GLY A 52 -8.86 -7.46 -8.62
N LEU A 53 -8.01 -8.14 -7.86
CA LEU A 53 -7.89 -9.60 -7.92
C LEU A 53 -9.06 -10.26 -7.19
N ASP A 54 -9.73 -11.19 -7.87
CA ASP A 54 -10.78 -12.04 -7.30
C ASP A 54 -10.32 -13.50 -7.36
N PHE A 55 -10.58 -14.27 -6.31
CA PHE A 55 -10.14 -15.66 -6.19
C PHE A 55 -10.83 -16.42 -5.06
N ASP A 56 -10.85 -17.75 -5.20
CA ASP A 56 -11.33 -18.68 -4.19
C ASP A 56 -10.19 -19.28 -3.38
N SER A 57 -10.35 -19.34 -2.06
CA SER A 57 -9.50 -20.14 -1.17
C SER A 57 -10.06 -21.56 -1.05
N VAL A 58 -9.34 -22.56 -1.58
CA VAL A 58 -9.85 -23.95 -1.72
C VAL A 58 -9.12 -24.99 -0.88
N ALA A 59 -8.02 -24.62 -0.25
CA ALA A 59 -7.25 -25.48 0.64
C ALA A 59 -6.58 -24.65 1.75
N GLU A 60 -5.83 -25.33 2.63
CA GLU A 60 -5.08 -24.69 3.72
C GLU A 60 -3.98 -23.77 3.18
N ASP A 61 -3.69 -22.71 3.94
CA ASP A 61 -2.68 -21.70 3.66
C ASP A 61 -2.76 -21.07 2.25
N PRO A 62 -3.89 -20.45 1.86
CA PRO A 62 -3.97 -19.68 0.61
C PRO A 62 -3.12 -18.41 0.71
N PHE A 63 -2.23 -18.20 -0.27
CA PHE A 63 -1.45 -16.96 -0.33
C PHE A 63 -1.13 -16.54 -1.77
N LEU A 64 -0.92 -15.23 -1.94
CA LEU A 64 -0.39 -14.64 -3.16
C LEU A 64 1.06 -14.22 -2.95
N ILE A 65 1.91 -14.46 -3.94
CA ILE A 65 3.27 -13.92 -4.01
C ILE A 65 3.25 -12.72 -4.96
N GLY A 66 3.55 -11.53 -4.43
CA GLY A 66 3.71 -10.32 -5.23
C GLY A 66 5.07 -10.23 -5.93
N PRO A 67 5.23 -9.28 -6.86
CA PRO A 67 6.53 -9.02 -7.48
C PRO A 67 7.55 -8.54 -6.44
N THR A 68 8.84 -8.73 -6.74
CA THR A 68 9.92 -8.23 -5.87
C THR A 68 9.91 -6.71 -5.82
N VAL A 69 9.90 -6.17 -4.60
CA VAL A 69 10.01 -4.74 -4.34
C VAL A 69 11.30 -4.48 -3.57
N PHE A 70 12.13 -3.54 -4.06
CA PHE A 70 13.42 -3.21 -3.47
C PHE A 70 13.29 -2.08 -2.47
N TYR A 71 13.42 -2.38 -1.19
CA TYR A 71 13.33 -1.42 -0.10
C TYR A 71 14.73 -0.91 0.29
N THR A 72 14.79 0.31 0.83
CA THR A 72 15.99 0.84 1.47
C THR A 72 15.83 0.75 2.98
N ASP A 73 16.83 0.24 3.69
CA ASP A 73 16.78 0.00 5.14
C ASP A 73 16.57 1.26 5.99
N SER A 74 16.77 2.45 5.42
CA SER A 74 16.64 3.73 6.13
C SER A 74 15.21 4.28 6.17
N LEU A 75 14.23 3.61 5.56
CA LEU A 75 12.86 4.11 5.44
C LEU A 75 11.84 3.20 6.13
N PHE A 76 10.78 3.83 6.64
CA PHE A 76 9.57 3.12 7.07
C PHE A 76 8.58 3.06 5.92
N TYR A 77 8.09 1.86 5.64
CA TYR A 77 7.10 1.62 4.61
C TYR A 77 5.73 1.35 5.22
N ARG A 78 4.70 1.91 4.60
CA ARG A 78 3.30 1.61 4.90
C ARG A 78 2.74 0.77 3.77
N VAL A 79 2.12 -0.35 4.11
CA VAL A 79 1.29 -1.13 3.20
C VAL A 79 -0.16 -0.74 3.43
N THR A 80 -0.85 -0.40 2.36
CA THR A 80 -2.30 -0.17 2.36
C THR A 80 -2.93 -1.22 1.46
N LEU A 81 -3.91 -1.94 1.99
CA LEU A 81 -4.67 -2.96 1.27
C LEU A 81 -6.15 -2.57 1.29
N ARG A 82 -6.80 -2.66 0.14
CA ARG A 82 -8.25 -2.69 0.03
C ARG A 82 -8.66 -4.12 -0.27
N MET A 83 -9.50 -4.70 0.58
CA MET A 83 -9.89 -6.11 0.48
C MET A 83 -11.36 -6.26 0.89
N LYS A 84 -12.00 -7.31 0.37
CA LYS A 84 -13.27 -7.86 0.84
C LYS A 84 -13.10 -9.38 0.96
N SER A 85 -13.74 -10.01 1.94
CA SER A 85 -13.74 -11.46 2.13
C SER A 85 -15.15 -11.90 2.51
N ASN A 86 -15.60 -13.02 1.95
CA ASN A 86 -16.83 -13.72 2.37
C ASN A 86 -16.52 -14.97 3.22
N ALA A 87 -15.24 -15.20 3.53
CA ALA A 87 -14.74 -16.29 4.37
C ALA A 87 -14.13 -15.70 5.64
N ASP A 88 -12.94 -16.17 6.05
CA ASP A 88 -12.23 -15.61 7.19
C ASP A 88 -11.93 -14.11 7.00
N SER A 89 -12.09 -13.35 8.08
CA SER A 89 -11.87 -11.90 8.11
C SER A 89 -10.46 -11.51 8.54
N GLN A 90 -9.50 -12.43 8.42
CA GLN A 90 -8.12 -12.23 8.86
C GLN A 90 -7.14 -12.59 7.76
N GLY A 91 -6.00 -11.91 7.73
CA GLY A 91 -4.92 -12.20 6.82
C GLY A 91 -3.56 -11.83 7.40
N LYS A 92 -2.50 -12.17 6.66
CA LYS A 92 -1.13 -11.88 7.06
C LYS A 92 -0.29 -11.41 5.88
N PHE A 93 0.44 -10.33 6.08
CA PHE A 93 1.55 -9.97 5.20
C PHE A 93 2.82 -10.62 5.70
N PHE A 94 3.60 -11.22 4.79
CA PHE A 94 4.97 -11.65 5.04
C PHE A 94 5.92 -10.79 4.21
N PHE A 95 7.08 -10.45 4.76
CA PHE A 95 8.04 -9.58 4.08
C PHE A 95 9.50 -9.99 4.33
N GLY A 96 10.35 -9.63 3.38
CA GLY A 96 11.78 -9.94 3.40
C GLY A 96 12.10 -11.36 2.91
N LEU A 97 13.40 -11.59 2.68
CA LEU A 97 13.95 -12.86 2.24
C LEU A 97 15.07 -13.31 3.20
N PRO A 98 15.23 -14.62 3.48
CA PRO A 98 14.25 -15.67 3.19
C PRO A 98 12.94 -15.46 3.97
N PHE A 99 11.92 -16.27 3.66
CA PHE A 99 10.69 -16.34 4.44
C PHE A 99 11.01 -16.57 5.92
N ALA A 100 10.30 -15.84 6.78
CA ALA A 100 10.44 -15.92 8.23
C ALA A 100 9.13 -15.50 8.90
N GLU A 101 8.60 -16.33 9.80
CA GLU A 101 7.31 -16.14 10.45
C GLU A 101 7.26 -14.83 11.27
N GLU A 102 8.39 -14.47 11.89
CA GLU A 102 8.56 -13.25 12.66
C GLU A 102 8.50 -11.97 11.80
N ARG A 103 8.70 -12.09 10.48
CA ARG A 103 8.57 -10.99 9.51
C ARG A 103 7.18 -10.97 8.92
N SER A 104 6.19 -10.91 9.80
CA SER A 104 4.78 -10.87 9.41
C SER A 104 3.98 -9.81 10.14
N ARG A 105 2.87 -9.38 9.53
CA ARG A 105 1.86 -8.50 10.14
C ARG A 105 0.48 -9.02 9.83
N SER A 106 -0.29 -9.33 10.87
CA SER A 106 -1.70 -9.69 10.73
C SER A 106 -2.56 -8.45 10.50
N PHE A 107 -3.66 -8.63 9.78
CA PHE A 107 -4.69 -7.62 9.58
C PHE A 107 -6.08 -8.25 9.60
N GLU A 108 -7.09 -7.43 9.78
CA GLU A 108 -8.50 -7.79 9.65
C GLU A 108 -9.09 -7.13 8.41
N VAL A 109 -10.07 -7.80 7.80
CA VAL A 109 -10.80 -7.37 6.58
C VAL A 109 -12.11 -6.68 6.95
#